data_AF-R5FKK9-F1
#
_entry.id   AF-R5FKK9-F1
#
_cell.length_a   1.000
_cell.length_b   1.000
_cell.length_c   1.000
_cell.angle_alpha   90.00
_cell.angle_beta   90.00
_cell.angle_gamma   90.00
#
_symmetry.space_group_name_H-M   'P 1'
#
loop_
_entity.id
_entity.type
_entity.pdbx_description
1 polymer ?
#
loop_
_entity_poly.entity_id
_entity_poly.type
_entity_poly.pdbx_seq_one_letter_code
_entity_poly.pdbx_strand_id
1 'polypeptide(L)'
;MDKYQKYILNTIANGSNFVFSCCCPIDLEKAGDSTNCGAFDKKTDSFNITQVDDITKKQYALIIDINHTPVNPFEVIFAHKNNQWMEVPFINKQYRIIADFDDRIDAIKFSFCNKIADDYILKIAYIEADKEQYYAKLEQERKDNLLTTASIRVATGADLVNIYFQPCCDEYDHTEIKLFVPNGREQKPLSWSVIKKCDVKTEDFYKSINGLAYGKYAFVLKQFDKNNRLLLETDYIMFSIEPIEPEFGQLNVI
;
A
#
# COMPACT_ATOMS: atom_id res chain seq x y z
N MET A 1 -20.79 28.71 -11.63
CA MET A 1 -21.43 29.28 -10.42
C MET A 1 -21.61 30.80 -10.53
N ASP A 2 -22.81 31.34 -10.23
CA ASP A 2 -23.08 32.77 -10.15
C ASP A 2 -22.73 33.39 -8.77
N LYS A 3 -22.89 34.71 -8.62
CA LYS A 3 -22.53 35.43 -7.38
C LYS A 3 -23.40 35.08 -6.17
N TYR A 4 -24.68 34.78 -6.36
CA TYR A 4 -25.63 34.44 -5.29
C TYR A 4 -25.43 33.00 -4.83
N GLN A 5 -25.30 32.07 -5.78
CA GLN A 5 -24.90 30.69 -5.53
C GLN A 5 -23.61 30.65 -4.72
N LYS A 6 -22.57 31.39 -5.19
CA LYS A 6 -21.29 31.48 -4.50
C LYS A 6 -21.41 32.01 -3.08
N TYR A 7 -22.23 33.05 -2.88
CA TYR A 7 -22.45 33.62 -1.55
C TYR A 7 -23.05 32.58 -0.59
N ILE A 8 -24.12 31.88 -1.01
CA ILE A 8 -24.80 30.86 -0.20
C ILE A 8 -23.86 29.67 0.08
N LEU A 9 -23.22 29.12 -0.95
CA LEU A 9 -22.35 27.95 -0.78
C LEU A 9 -21.12 28.28 0.08
N ASN A 10 -20.63 29.52 0.05
CA ASN A 10 -19.55 29.97 0.94
C ASN A 10 -19.96 30.00 2.42
N THR A 11 -21.24 30.13 2.77
CA THR A 11 -21.65 30.11 4.19
C THR A 11 -21.54 28.74 4.82
N ILE A 12 -21.43 27.68 4.01
CA ILE A 12 -21.25 26.28 4.42
C ILE A 12 -19.94 25.69 3.90
N ALA A 13 -19.03 26.53 3.38
CA ALA A 13 -17.80 26.06 2.79
C ALA A 13 -16.84 25.49 3.85
N ASN A 14 -16.18 24.39 3.50
CA ASN A 14 -15.24 23.63 4.31
C ASN A 14 -13.89 23.50 3.59
N GLY A 15 -13.23 24.64 3.37
CA GLY A 15 -11.90 24.68 2.73
C GLY A 15 -11.88 24.06 1.33
N SER A 16 -11.00 23.06 1.13
CA SER A 16 -10.89 22.34 -0.14
C SER A 16 -12.08 21.41 -0.43
N ASN A 17 -12.90 21.12 0.58
CA ASN A 17 -14.04 20.22 0.46
C ASN A 17 -15.31 20.86 -0.08
N PHE A 18 -15.20 22.10 -0.53
CA PHE A 18 -16.37 22.84 -0.98
C PHE A 18 -17.43 22.85 0.12
N VAL A 19 -18.62 22.28 -0.06
CA VAL A 19 -19.69 22.27 0.96
C VAL A 19 -19.73 20.98 1.79
N PHE A 20 -18.82 20.05 1.55
CA PHE A 20 -18.83 18.75 2.23
C PHE A 20 -18.08 18.84 3.56
N SER A 21 -18.75 18.50 4.66
CA SER A 21 -18.11 18.30 5.95
C SER A 21 -17.24 17.05 5.98
N CYS A 22 -17.56 16.06 5.13
CA CYS A 22 -16.83 14.81 5.00
C CYS A 22 -16.85 14.29 3.56
N CYS A 23 -15.73 13.73 3.12
CA CYS A 23 -15.61 12.89 1.93
C CYS A 23 -14.63 11.76 2.26
N CYS A 24 -15.13 10.57 2.59
CA CYS A 24 -14.32 9.43 2.99
C CYS A 24 -14.99 8.09 2.64
N PRO A 25 -14.24 6.97 2.64
CA PRO A 25 -14.83 5.63 2.57
C PRO A 25 -15.91 5.43 3.65
N ILE A 26 -17.03 4.77 3.31
CA ILE A 26 -18.17 4.58 4.23
C ILE A 26 -17.76 3.87 5.54
N ASP A 27 -16.80 2.95 5.48
CA ASP A 27 -16.31 2.21 6.65
C ASP A 27 -15.45 3.08 7.59
N LEU A 28 -14.99 4.25 7.11
CA LEU A 28 -14.24 5.24 7.90
C LEU A 28 -15.12 6.41 8.36
N GLU A 29 -16.44 6.34 8.15
CA GLU A 29 -17.37 7.44 8.40
C GLU A 29 -17.44 7.87 9.88
N LYS A 30 -16.93 7.09 10.86
CA LYS A 30 -16.77 7.53 12.27
C LYS A 30 -15.62 6.82 13.03
N ALA A 31 -14.53 7.57 13.28
CA ALA A 31 -13.87 7.79 14.59
C ALA A 31 -12.48 8.42 14.36
N GLY A 32 -12.39 9.76 14.42
CA GLY A 32 -11.12 10.50 14.48
C GLY A 32 -10.29 10.54 13.19
N ASP A 33 -10.78 9.98 12.08
CA ASP A 33 -10.02 9.91 10.84
C ASP A 33 -10.11 11.22 10.05
N SER A 34 -8.93 11.79 9.78
CA SER A 34 -8.75 13.02 9.01
C SER A 34 -8.73 12.78 7.49
N THR A 35 -8.97 11.54 7.07
CA THR A 35 -8.85 11.12 5.67
C THR A 35 -9.92 11.80 4.81
N ASN A 36 -9.52 12.94 4.25
CA ASN A 36 -10.30 13.69 3.30
C ASN A 36 -9.93 13.27 1.87
N CYS A 37 -10.86 12.58 1.22
CA CYS A 37 -10.70 12.05 -0.13
C CYS A 37 -11.29 12.98 -1.21
N GLY A 38 -11.74 14.18 -0.83
CA GLY A 38 -12.41 15.10 -1.72
C GLY A 38 -11.64 16.40 -1.92
N ALA A 39 -11.68 16.92 -3.14
CA ALA A 39 -11.14 18.26 -3.44
C ALA A 39 -11.94 18.94 -4.55
N PHE A 40 -12.32 20.19 -4.31
CA PHE A 40 -12.98 21.03 -5.30
C PHE A 40 -11.99 21.76 -6.20
N ASP A 41 -12.11 21.51 -7.50
CA ASP A 41 -11.35 22.21 -8.53
C ASP A 41 -12.18 23.36 -9.12
N LYS A 42 -11.76 24.59 -8.78
CA LYS A 42 -12.38 25.83 -9.23
C LYS A 42 -12.27 26.04 -10.75
N LYS A 43 -11.28 25.43 -11.42
CA LYS A 43 -11.06 25.60 -12.87
C LYS A 43 -12.07 24.78 -13.67
N THR A 44 -12.35 23.56 -13.22
CA THR A 44 -13.26 22.63 -13.88
C THR A 44 -14.69 22.69 -13.34
N ASP A 45 -14.91 23.41 -12.23
CA ASP A 45 -16.17 23.45 -11.48
C ASP A 45 -16.63 22.03 -11.11
N SER A 46 -15.67 21.22 -10.64
CA SER A 46 -15.88 19.82 -10.27
C SER A 46 -15.38 19.50 -8.87
N PHE A 47 -16.06 18.56 -8.22
CA PHE A 47 -15.57 17.94 -7.01
C PHE A 47 -14.96 16.59 -7.36
N ASN A 48 -13.66 16.47 -7.08
CA ASN A 48 -12.86 15.29 -7.39
C ASN A 48 -12.80 14.40 -6.15
N ILE A 49 -13.21 13.15 -6.30
CA ILE A 49 -13.14 12.10 -5.28
C ILE A 49 -11.96 11.21 -5.62
N THR A 50 -10.97 11.16 -4.74
CA THR A 50 -9.77 10.34 -4.89
C THR A 50 -9.94 9.04 -4.14
N GLN A 51 -9.77 7.91 -4.83
CA GLN A 51 -9.79 6.60 -4.20
C GLN A 51 -8.56 6.47 -3.28
N VAL A 52 -8.71 5.80 -2.15
CA VAL A 52 -7.58 5.47 -1.29
C VAL A 52 -6.82 4.28 -1.86
N ASP A 53 -5.58 4.08 -1.41
CA ASP A 53 -4.70 3.00 -1.89
C ASP A 53 -5.36 1.62 -1.87
N ASP A 54 -6.21 1.35 -0.87
CA ASP A 54 -7.03 0.14 -0.84
C ASP A 54 -8.16 0.22 -1.87
N ILE A 55 -7.89 -0.31 -3.07
CA ILE A 55 -8.81 -0.31 -4.21
C ILE A 55 -10.10 -1.09 -3.97
N THR A 56 -10.18 -1.89 -2.90
CA THR A 56 -11.42 -2.59 -2.51
C THR A 56 -12.45 -1.63 -1.91
N LYS A 57 -12.00 -0.47 -1.41
CA LYS A 57 -12.87 0.61 -0.94
C LYS A 57 -13.40 1.40 -2.13
N LYS A 58 -14.66 1.16 -2.46
CA LYS A 58 -15.32 1.72 -3.64
C LYS A 58 -16.42 2.71 -3.32
N GLN A 59 -16.92 2.71 -2.09
CA GLN A 59 -18.04 3.56 -1.69
C GLN A 59 -17.59 4.65 -0.73
N TYR A 60 -17.94 5.88 -1.07
CA TYR A 60 -17.56 7.08 -0.37
C TYR A 60 -18.80 7.84 0.08
N ALA A 61 -18.82 8.25 1.34
CA ALA A 61 -19.82 9.13 1.89
C ALA A 61 -19.40 10.59 1.66
N LEU A 62 -20.25 11.36 0.99
CA LEU A 62 -20.18 12.81 0.94
C LEU A 62 -21.26 13.36 1.87
N ILE A 63 -20.84 14.07 2.92
CA ILE A 63 -21.75 14.60 3.93
C ILE A 63 -21.76 16.12 3.82
N ILE A 64 -22.96 16.70 3.75
CA ILE A 64 -23.17 18.14 3.87
C ILE A 64 -23.83 18.36 5.22
N ASP A 65 -23.14 19.08 6.11
CA ASP A 65 -23.63 19.36 7.46
C ASP A 65 -24.15 20.80 7.56
N ILE A 66 -25.43 20.95 7.91
CA ILE A 66 -26.15 22.21 8.04
C ILE A 66 -26.20 22.66 9.52
N ASN A 67 -25.59 21.93 10.45
CA ASN A 67 -25.59 22.22 11.90
C ASN A 67 -25.06 23.61 12.26
N HIS A 68 -24.12 24.15 11.47
CA HIS A 68 -23.51 25.46 11.70
C HIS A 68 -24.23 26.61 11.01
N THR A 69 -25.34 26.33 10.32
CA THR A 69 -26.18 27.35 9.68
C THR A 69 -27.52 27.52 10.38
N PRO A 70 -28.00 28.75 10.54
CA PRO A 70 -29.27 29.02 11.23
C PRO A 70 -30.49 28.46 10.47
N VAL A 71 -30.41 28.38 9.13
CA VAL A 71 -31.47 27.89 8.26
C VAL A 71 -30.84 27.09 7.11
N ASN A 72 -31.48 25.99 6.72
CA ASN A 72 -31.12 25.21 5.53
C ASN A 72 -31.38 26.06 4.27
N PRO A 73 -30.35 26.40 3.47
CA PRO A 73 -30.54 27.22 2.28
C PRO A 73 -31.12 26.43 1.09
N PHE A 74 -31.17 25.11 1.19
CA PHE A 74 -31.59 24.21 0.11
C PHE A 74 -33.06 23.80 0.29
N GLU A 75 -33.82 23.93 -0.79
CA GLU A 75 -35.15 23.33 -0.90
C GLU A 75 -35.01 21.82 -1.03
N VAL A 76 -34.08 21.38 -1.88
CA VAL A 76 -33.78 19.97 -2.15
C VAL A 76 -32.39 19.83 -2.76
N ILE A 77 -31.74 18.70 -2.51
CA ILE A 77 -30.50 18.29 -3.18
C ILE A 77 -30.78 17.01 -3.95
N PHE A 78 -30.29 16.93 -5.18
CA PHE A 78 -30.38 15.72 -5.99
C PHE A 78 -28.99 15.18 -6.36
N ALA A 79 -28.85 13.86 -6.41
CA ALA A 79 -27.72 13.19 -7.04
C ALA A 79 -28.15 12.66 -8.41
N HIS A 80 -27.33 12.90 -9.44
CA HIS A 80 -27.56 12.37 -10.77
C HIS A 80 -26.86 11.02 -10.92
N LYS A 81 -27.63 10.02 -11.33
CA LYS A 81 -27.17 8.65 -11.52
C LYS A 81 -28.01 8.00 -12.61
N ASN A 82 -27.38 7.30 -13.55
CA ASN A 82 -28.09 6.57 -14.62
C ASN A 82 -29.14 7.42 -15.36
N ASN A 83 -28.79 8.67 -15.69
CA ASN A 83 -29.65 9.67 -16.33
C ASN A 83 -30.91 10.08 -15.51
N GLN A 84 -30.89 9.86 -14.20
CA GLN A 84 -31.98 10.22 -13.29
C GLN A 84 -31.48 11.06 -12.13
N TRP A 85 -32.29 12.04 -11.72
CA TRP A 85 -32.06 12.81 -10.51
C TRP A 85 -32.80 12.15 -9.35
N MET A 86 -32.05 11.67 -8.38
CA MET A 86 -32.58 11.08 -7.15
C MET A 86 -32.47 12.10 -6.02
N GLU A 87 -33.57 12.34 -5.31
CA GLU A 87 -33.58 13.21 -4.14
C GLU A 87 -32.71 12.64 -3.03
N VAL A 88 -31.87 13.49 -2.44
CA VAL A 88 -31.02 13.15 -1.32
C VAL A 88 -31.78 13.48 -0.03
N PRO A 89 -32.09 12.49 0.83
CA PRO A 89 -32.83 12.73 2.05
C PRO A 89 -32.09 13.69 3.00
N PHE A 90 -32.84 14.62 3.59
CA PHE A 90 -32.35 15.50 4.66
C PHE A 90 -32.72 14.89 6.02
N ILE A 91 -31.73 14.33 6.73
CA ILE A 91 -31.94 13.62 7.99
C ILE A 91 -30.96 14.19 9.02
N ASN A 92 -31.44 14.50 10.23
CA ASN A 92 -30.60 15.01 11.33
C ASN A 92 -29.70 16.21 10.94
N LYS A 93 -30.27 17.16 10.17
CA LYS A 93 -29.56 18.34 9.64
C LYS A 93 -28.41 18.04 8.68
N GLN A 94 -28.41 16.86 8.06
CA GLN A 94 -27.38 16.45 7.11
C GLN A 94 -27.98 15.91 5.82
N TYR A 95 -27.27 16.14 4.72
CA TYR A 95 -27.45 15.38 3.49
C TYR A 95 -26.31 14.38 3.38
N ARG A 96 -26.64 13.12 3.07
CA ARG A 96 -25.67 12.05 2.90
C ARG A 96 -25.79 11.45 1.51
N ILE A 97 -24.73 11.62 0.72
CA ILE A 97 -24.65 11.18 -0.68
C ILE A 97 -23.62 10.06 -0.75
N ILE A 98 -23.95 8.98 -1.46
CA ILE A 98 -23.02 7.88 -1.70
C ILE A 98 -22.48 7.98 -3.12
N ALA A 99 -21.18 8.19 -3.22
CA ALA A 99 -20.44 8.04 -4.46
C ALA A 99 -19.80 6.64 -4.50
N ASP A 100 -20.11 5.88 -5.55
CA ASP A 100 -19.54 4.55 -5.77
C ASP A 100 -18.63 4.60 -7.00
N PHE A 101 -17.44 4.01 -6.93
CA PHE A 101 -16.49 3.93 -8.05
C PHE A 101 -16.94 2.97 -9.16
N ASP A 102 -17.77 1.96 -8.85
CA ASP A 102 -18.38 1.04 -9.82
C ASP A 102 -19.73 1.57 -10.35
N ASP A 103 -20.51 2.26 -9.50
CA ASP A 103 -21.86 2.74 -9.81
C ASP A 103 -22.00 4.26 -9.58
N ARG A 104 -21.31 5.01 -10.44
CA ARG A 104 -20.98 6.42 -10.27
C ARG A 104 -22.18 7.36 -10.35
N ILE A 105 -22.13 8.39 -9.51
CA ILE A 105 -22.87 9.63 -9.74
C ILE A 105 -21.98 10.57 -10.56
N ASP A 106 -22.53 11.38 -11.44
CA ASP A 106 -21.77 12.31 -12.28
C ASP A 106 -22.02 13.77 -11.89
N ALA A 107 -23.11 14.06 -11.16
CA ALA A 107 -23.42 15.41 -10.70
C ALA A 107 -24.26 15.45 -9.41
N ILE A 108 -24.17 16.57 -8.69
CA ILE A 108 -25.04 16.93 -7.57
C ILE A 108 -25.70 18.27 -7.90
N LYS A 109 -27.02 18.34 -7.80
CA LYS A 109 -27.80 19.56 -8.02
C LYS A 109 -28.30 20.12 -6.70
N PHE A 110 -28.03 21.40 -6.48
CA PHE A 110 -28.48 22.18 -5.34
C PHE A 110 -29.61 23.11 -5.80
N SER A 111 -30.83 22.88 -5.30
CA SER A 111 -31.97 23.77 -5.51
C SER A 111 -32.18 24.63 -4.26
N PHE A 112 -32.21 25.95 -4.44
CA PHE A 112 -32.22 26.91 -3.33
C PHE A 112 -33.63 27.33 -2.95
N CYS A 113 -33.90 27.43 -1.64
CA CYS A 113 -35.19 27.86 -1.09
C CYS A 113 -35.69 29.17 -1.71
N ASN A 114 -36.99 29.27 -1.97
CA ASN A 114 -37.66 30.48 -2.49
C ASN A 114 -37.06 31.02 -3.80
N LYS A 115 -36.29 30.22 -4.56
CA LYS A 115 -35.59 30.66 -5.78
C LYS A 115 -34.70 31.89 -5.53
N ILE A 116 -34.06 31.96 -4.36
CA ILE A 116 -33.10 33.03 -4.02
C ILE A 116 -31.88 33.06 -4.96
N ALA A 117 -31.61 31.93 -5.62
CA ALA A 117 -30.64 31.76 -6.69
C ALA A 117 -31.10 30.64 -7.63
N ASP A 118 -30.56 30.62 -8.86
CA ASP A 118 -30.77 29.51 -9.80
C ASP A 118 -30.12 28.22 -9.29
N ASP A 119 -30.61 27.06 -9.75
CA ASP A 119 -30.02 25.76 -9.43
C ASP A 119 -28.52 25.72 -9.77
N TYR A 120 -27.72 25.16 -8.86
CA TYR A 120 -26.30 24.92 -9.10
C TYR A 120 -26.05 23.42 -9.31
N ILE A 121 -25.39 23.06 -10.41
CA ILE A 121 -25.02 21.68 -10.74
C ILE A 121 -23.51 21.53 -10.58
N LEU A 122 -23.09 20.80 -9.55
CA LEU A 122 -21.71 20.44 -9.27
C LEU A 122 -21.36 19.13 -10.00
N LYS A 123 -20.32 19.13 -10.82
CA LYS A 123 -19.81 17.91 -11.46
C LYS A 123 -19.03 17.05 -10.47
N ILE A 124 -19.18 15.74 -10.54
CA ILE A 124 -18.41 14.78 -9.74
C ILE A 124 -17.41 14.07 -10.66
N ALA A 125 -16.14 14.08 -10.26
CA ALA A 125 -15.08 13.37 -10.96
C ALA A 125 -14.40 12.37 -10.01
N TYR A 126 -13.86 11.30 -10.58
CA TYR A 126 -13.24 10.21 -9.84
C TYR A 126 -11.79 10.06 -10.25
N ILE A 127 -10.91 9.95 -9.27
CA ILE A 127 -9.49 9.66 -9.44
C ILE A 127 -9.28 8.27 -8.83
N GLU A 128 -9.15 7.25 -9.68
CA GLU A 128 -8.87 5.88 -9.24
C GLU A 128 -7.46 5.77 -8.66
N ALA A 129 -7.30 4.91 -7.66
CA ALA A 129 -5.98 4.59 -7.12
C ALA A 129 -5.20 3.68 -8.09
N ASP A 130 -3.89 3.66 -7.93
CA ASP A 130 -3.00 2.85 -8.76
C ASP A 130 -3.11 1.36 -8.40
N LYS A 131 -3.77 0.60 -9.27
CA LYS A 131 -3.98 -0.84 -9.10
C LYS A 131 -2.66 -1.61 -9.13
N GLU A 132 -1.71 -1.21 -9.96
CA GLU A 132 -0.41 -1.87 -10.06
C GLU A 132 0.37 -1.69 -8.75
N GLN A 133 0.34 -0.47 -8.20
CA GLN A 133 0.97 -0.17 -6.91
C GLN A 133 0.34 -0.96 -5.76
N TYR A 134 -0.99 -1.08 -5.73
CA TYR A 134 -1.70 -1.87 -4.70
C TYR A 134 -1.29 -3.35 -4.73
N TYR A 135 -1.35 -3.99 -5.90
CA TYR A 135 -0.99 -5.41 -6.01
C TYR A 135 0.51 -5.65 -5.77
N ALA A 136 1.38 -4.72 -6.16
CA ALA A 136 2.80 -4.79 -5.84
C ALA A 136 3.05 -4.75 -4.33
N LYS A 137 2.32 -3.89 -3.59
CA LYS A 137 2.40 -3.83 -2.13
C LYS A 137 1.92 -5.13 -1.48
N LEU A 138 0.78 -5.67 -1.91
CA LEU A 138 0.25 -6.93 -1.40
C LEU A 138 1.21 -8.11 -1.64
N GLU A 139 1.82 -8.17 -2.83
CA GLU A 139 2.80 -9.20 -3.17
C GLU A 139 4.10 -9.04 -2.36
N GLN A 140 4.53 -7.82 -2.11
CA GLN A 140 5.68 -7.56 -1.24
C GLN A 140 5.39 -7.97 0.22
N GLU A 141 4.23 -7.62 0.76
CA GLU A 141 3.80 -8.05 2.11
C GLU A 141 3.72 -9.59 2.20
N ARG A 142 3.23 -10.25 1.13
CA ARG A 142 3.26 -11.72 1.03
C ARG A 142 4.70 -12.25 1.08
N LYS A 143 5.62 -11.69 0.29
CA LYS A 143 7.04 -12.07 0.27
C LYS A 143 7.70 -11.85 1.64
N ASP A 144 7.43 -10.72 2.31
CA ASP A 144 8.01 -10.38 3.61
C ASP A 144 7.54 -11.32 4.73
N ASN A 145 6.27 -11.72 4.70
CA ASN A 145 5.73 -12.72 5.61
C ASN A 145 6.40 -14.09 5.39
N LEU A 146 6.57 -14.51 4.14
CA LEU A 146 7.27 -15.75 3.80
C LEU A 146 8.74 -15.73 4.23
N LEU A 147 9.44 -14.61 4.03
CA LEU A 147 10.82 -14.42 4.48
C LEU A 147 10.93 -14.50 6.02
N THR A 148 9.98 -13.88 6.71
CA THR A 148 9.91 -13.90 8.18
C THR A 148 9.73 -15.34 8.69
N THR A 149 8.78 -16.07 8.12
CA THR A 149 8.52 -17.48 8.46
C THR A 149 9.72 -18.38 8.15
N ALA A 150 10.39 -18.15 7.02
CA ALA A 150 11.60 -18.89 6.64
C ALA A 150 12.77 -18.68 7.60
N SER A 151 12.75 -17.64 8.44
CA SER A 151 13.67 -17.41 9.57
C SER A 151 15.13 -17.70 9.23
N ILE A 152 15.58 -17.16 8.09
CA ILE A 152 16.87 -17.50 7.50
C ILE A 152 17.99 -16.91 8.36
N ARG A 153 18.95 -17.74 8.76
CA ARG A 153 20.09 -17.37 9.60
C ARG A 153 21.38 -17.88 9.00
N VAL A 154 22.45 -17.12 9.20
CA VAL A 154 23.78 -17.42 8.67
C VAL A 154 24.77 -17.43 9.81
N ALA A 155 25.61 -18.45 9.87
CA ALA A 155 26.76 -18.51 10.76
C ALA A 155 28.00 -18.91 9.96
N THR A 156 29.11 -18.22 10.17
CA THR A 156 30.38 -18.47 9.49
C THR A 156 31.38 -19.12 10.43
N GLY A 157 32.17 -20.06 9.91
CA GLY A 157 33.35 -20.60 10.56
C GLY A 157 34.63 -20.12 9.88
N ALA A 158 35.76 -20.78 10.16
CA ALA A 158 37.05 -20.42 9.59
C ALA A 158 37.11 -20.60 8.06
N ASP A 159 36.41 -21.59 7.53
CA ASP A 159 36.40 -21.96 6.11
C ASP A 159 35.01 -22.44 5.63
N LEU A 160 33.95 -22.09 6.37
CA LEU A 160 32.60 -22.58 6.09
C LEU A 160 31.52 -21.55 6.36
N VAL A 161 30.36 -21.76 5.73
CA VAL A 161 29.11 -21.10 6.08
C VAL A 161 28.02 -22.13 6.37
N ASN A 162 27.31 -21.93 7.47
CA ASN A 162 26.09 -22.64 7.81
C ASN A 162 24.90 -21.73 7.53
N ILE A 163 24.01 -22.20 6.66
CA ILE A 163 22.77 -21.51 6.29
C ILE A 163 21.63 -22.31 6.91
N TYR A 164 20.91 -21.70 7.86
CA TYR A 164 19.75 -22.27 8.52
C TYR A 164 18.49 -21.58 7.97
N PHE A 165 17.43 -22.34 7.80
CA PHE A 165 16.13 -21.83 7.35
C PHE A 165 15.01 -22.69 7.91
N GLN A 166 13.77 -22.28 7.74
CA GLN A 166 12.57 -23.06 8.01
C GLN A 166 11.69 -23.08 6.75
N PRO A 167 10.77 -24.04 6.61
CA PRO A 167 9.72 -23.99 5.58
C PRO A 167 8.99 -22.65 5.62
N CYS A 168 8.87 -21.96 4.48
CA CYS A 168 8.20 -20.66 4.40
C CYS A 168 6.67 -20.76 4.55
N CYS A 169 6.11 -21.94 4.27
CA CYS A 169 4.69 -22.28 4.38
C CYS A 169 4.49 -23.81 4.31
N ASP A 170 3.26 -24.26 4.54
CA ASP A 170 2.88 -25.69 4.56
C ASP A 170 3.08 -26.42 3.21
N GLU A 171 3.11 -25.67 2.11
CA GLU A 171 3.29 -26.21 0.75
C GLU A 171 4.76 -26.52 0.41
N TYR A 172 5.68 -26.20 1.32
CA TYR A 172 7.12 -26.42 1.16
C TYR A 172 7.48 -27.88 0.88
N ASP A 173 8.39 -28.09 -0.08
CA ASP A 173 8.95 -29.39 -0.42
C ASP A 173 10.48 -29.41 -0.33
N HIS A 174 11.19 -28.51 -1.00
CA HIS A 174 12.65 -28.50 -0.97
C HIS A 174 13.24 -27.10 -1.14
N THR A 175 14.53 -27.00 -0.84
CA THR A 175 15.30 -25.75 -0.93
C THR A 175 16.46 -25.86 -1.91
N GLU A 176 16.67 -24.84 -2.72
CA GLU A 176 17.87 -24.64 -3.54
C GLU A 176 18.67 -23.46 -3.00
N ILE A 177 19.98 -23.64 -2.83
CA ILE A 177 20.91 -22.58 -2.45
C ILE A 177 21.94 -22.40 -3.57
N LYS A 178 22.07 -21.16 -4.06
CA LYS A 178 23.13 -20.76 -4.99
C LYS A 178 24.14 -19.86 -4.27
N LEU A 179 25.41 -20.23 -4.32
CA LEU A 179 26.52 -19.47 -3.74
C LEU A 179 27.27 -18.72 -4.83
N PHE A 180 27.59 -17.45 -4.55
CA PHE A 180 28.22 -16.51 -5.46
C PHE A 180 29.53 -15.97 -4.88
N VAL A 181 30.49 -15.69 -5.76
CA VAL A 181 31.78 -15.05 -5.45
C VAL A 181 32.02 -13.83 -6.34
N PRO A 182 32.61 -12.74 -5.81
CA PRO A 182 32.91 -11.55 -6.61
C PRO A 182 33.73 -11.83 -7.87
N ASN A 183 33.31 -11.26 -8.99
CA ASN A 183 34.10 -11.20 -10.21
C ASN A 183 34.97 -9.94 -10.17
N GLY A 184 36.23 -10.08 -9.74
CA GLY A 184 37.16 -8.95 -9.68
C GLY A 184 36.81 -7.90 -8.61
N ARG A 185 36.69 -6.62 -9.01
CA ARG A 185 36.45 -5.48 -8.08
C ARG A 185 34.97 -5.13 -7.90
N GLU A 186 34.06 -5.93 -8.43
CA GLU A 186 32.63 -5.62 -8.44
C GLU A 186 32.01 -5.76 -7.04
N GLN A 187 31.28 -4.73 -6.62
CA GLN A 187 30.68 -4.67 -5.29
C GLN A 187 29.29 -5.30 -5.21
N LYS A 188 28.60 -5.50 -6.35
CA LYS A 188 27.20 -5.95 -6.39
C LYS A 188 27.09 -7.43 -6.76
N PRO A 189 26.38 -8.25 -5.97
CA PRO A 189 26.24 -9.68 -6.23
C PRO A 189 25.61 -10.09 -7.56
N LEU A 190 24.85 -9.21 -8.23
CA LEU A 190 24.19 -9.52 -9.51
C LEU A 190 25.17 -9.95 -10.62
N SER A 191 26.39 -9.43 -10.58
CA SER A 191 27.44 -9.70 -11.56
C SER A 191 28.48 -10.73 -11.08
N TRP A 192 28.28 -11.31 -9.90
CA TRP A 192 29.16 -12.31 -9.30
C TRP A 192 28.98 -13.69 -9.94
N SER A 193 30.03 -14.51 -9.91
CA SER A 193 29.97 -15.86 -10.47
C SER A 193 29.34 -16.84 -9.48
N VAL A 194 28.45 -17.70 -9.99
CA VAL A 194 27.96 -18.86 -9.22
C VAL A 194 29.09 -19.87 -9.10
N ILE A 195 29.46 -20.22 -7.87
CA ILE A 195 30.49 -21.23 -7.59
C ILE A 195 29.91 -22.54 -7.06
N LYS A 196 28.67 -22.53 -6.56
CA LYS A 196 28.02 -23.73 -6.06
C LYS A 196 26.50 -23.61 -6.14
N LYS A 197 25.85 -24.72 -6.52
CA LYS A 197 24.40 -24.94 -6.35
C LYS A 197 24.22 -26.16 -5.45
N CYS A 198 23.33 -26.03 -4.48
CA CYS A 198 23.03 -27.06 -3.50
C CYS A 198 21.53 -27.26 -3.42
N ASP A 199 21.08 -28.50 -3.58
CA ASP A 199 19.72 -28.88 -3.21
C ASP A 199 19.73 -29.40 -1.76
N VAL A 200 18.69 -29.05 -1.01
CA VAL A 200 18.44 -29.46 0.36
C VAL A 200 17.11 -30.18 0.39
N LYS A 201 17.11 -31.42 0.88
CA LYS A 201 15.92 -32.26 0.95
C LYS A 201 14.92 -31.72 1.98
N THR A 202 13.67 -32.13 1.87
CA THR A 202 12.56 -31.71 2.73
C THR A 202 12.82 -31.85 4.23
N GLU A 203 13.57 -32.88 4.62
CA GLU A 203 13.84 -33.22 6.03
C GLU A 203 14.98 -32.40 6.64
N ASP A 204 15.78 -31.72 5.80
CA ASP A 204 16.94 -30.93 6.22
C ASP A 204 16.60 -29.44 6.18
N PHE A 205 16.80 -28.75 7.31
CA PHE A 205 16.53 -27.31 7.46
C PHE A 205 17.81 -26.46 7.59
N TYR A 206 18.93 -27.03 7.17
CA TYR A 206 20.20 -26.33 7.14
C TYR A 206 21.10 -26.86 6.01
N LYS A 207 22.05 -26.03 5.58
CA LYS A 207 23.11 -26.44 4.68
C LYS A 207 24.44 -25.86 5.13
N SER A 208 25.42 -26.74 5.30
CA SER A 208 26.82 -26.35 5.50
C SER A 208 27.57 -26.38 4.17
N ILE A 209 28.29 -25.30 3.86
CA ILE A 209 29.17 -25.20 2.70
C ILE A 209 30.59 -24.94 3.21
N ASN A 210 31.46 -25.95 3.09
CA ASN A 210 32.84 -25.94 3.57
C ASN A 210 33.85 -25.66 2.44
N GLY A 211 35.10 -25.41 2.83
CA GLY A 211 36.24 -25.22 1.93
C GLY A 211 36.24 -23.85 1.24
N LEU A 212 35.67 -22.84 1.91
CA LEU A 212 35.64 -21.46 1.42
C LEU A 212 36.95 -20.75 1.81
N ALA A 213 37.57 -20.08 0.83
CA ALA A 213 38.70 -19.20 1.09
C ALA A 213 38.25 -17.90 1.78
N TYR A 214 39.18 -17.19 2.41
CA TYR A 214 38.90 -15.85 2.96
C TYR A 214 38.41 -14.91 1.86
N GLY A 215 37.31 -14.19 2.14
CA GLY A 215 36.70 -13.31 1.17
C GLY A 215 35.22 -13.08 1.38
N LYS A 216 34.64 -12.28 0.48
CA LYS A 216 33.22 -11.96 0.47
C LYS A 216 32.46 -12.95 -0.41
N TYR A 217 31.28 -13.31 0.04
CA TYR A 217 30.37 -14.22 -0.64
C TYR A 217 28.93 -13.71 -0.51
N ALA A 218 28.08 -14.22 -1.38
CA ALA A 218 26.64 -14.01 -1.28
C ALA A 218 25.95 -15.32 -1.63
N PHE A 219 24.78 -15.56 -1.05
CA PHE A 219 23.91 -16.64 -1.51
C PHE A 219 22.49 -16.16 -1.75
N VAL A 220 21.80 -16.90 -2.61
CA VAL A 220 20.36 -16.83 -2.80
C VAL A 220 19.78 -18.17 -2.38
N LEU A 221 18.73 -18.13 -1.57
CA LEU A 221 17.97 -19.29 -1.16
C LEU A 221 16.60 -19.25 -1.84
N LYS A 222 16.21 -20.37 -2.44
CA LYS A 222 14.90 -20.56 -3.06
C LYS A 222 14.19 -21.74 -2.42
N GLN A 223 12.92 -21.60 -2.09
CA GLN A 223 12.06 -22.69 -1.65
C GLN A 223 10.97 -22.97 -2.68
N PHE A 224 10.64 -24.25 -2.84
CA PHE A 224 9.71 -24.73 -3.85
C PHE A 224 8.65 -25.64 -3.26
N ASP A 225 7.51 -25.73 -3.94
CA ASP A 225 6.48 -26.74 -3.68
C ASP A 225 6.83 -28.09 -4.36
N LYS A 226 6.02 -29.11 -4.07
CA LYS A 226 6.12 -30.45 -4.68
C LYS A 226 6.01 -30.48 -6.22
N ASN A 227 5.51 -29.40 -6.83
CA ASN A 227 5.36 -29.26 -8.28
C ASN A 227 6.49 -28.42 -8.90
N ASN A 228 7.54 -28.10 -8.14
CA ASN A 228 8.64 -27.20 -8.51
C ASN A 228 8.20 -25.74 -8.79
N ARG A 229 7.10 -25.29 -8.19
CA ARG A 229 6.71 -23.88 -8.21
C ARG A 229 7.48 -23.12 -7.14
N LEU A 230 8.04 -21.97 -7.52
CA LEU A 230 8.78 -21.11 -6.61
C LEU A 230 7.83 -20.50 -5.57
N LEU A 231 8.10 -20.77 -4.29
CA LEU A 231 7.35 -20.21 -3.17
C LEU A 231 8.01 -18.94 -2.64
N LEU A 232 9.32 -19.00 -2.45
CA LEU A 232 10.13 -17.94 -1.89
C LEU A 232 11.50 -17.89 -2.60
N GLU A 233 11.98 -16.68 -2.87
CA GLU A 233 13.35 -16.39 -3.26
C GLU A 233 13.86 -15.22 -2.45
N THR A 234 15.00 -15.40 -1.79
CA THR A 234 15.67 -14.32 -1.06
C THR A 234 16.36 -13.36 -2.03
N ASP A 235 16.57 -12.13 -1.57
CA ASP A 235 17.61 -11.30 -2.16
C ASP A 235 19.00 -11.91 -1.86
N TYR A 236 20.07 -11.29 -2.36
CA TYR A 236 21.43 -11.73 -2.08
C TYR A 236 21.80 -11.50 -0.62
N ILE A 237 21.95 -12.59 0.14
CA ILE A 237 22.42 -12.54 1.52
C ILE A 237 23.93 -12.59 1.51
N MET A 238 24.57 -11.48 1.87
CA MET A 238 26.02 -11.34 1.87
C MET A 238 26.63 -11.83 3.19
N PHE A 239 27.81 -12.44 3.10
CA PHE A 239 28.64 -12.82 4.25
C PHE A 239 30.12 -12.78 3.89
N SER A 240 30.99 -12.83 4.90
CA SER A 240 32.44 -12.87 4.73
C SER A 240 33.03 -14.02 5.52
N ILE A 241 34.06 -14.66 4.97
CA ILE A 241 34.94 -15.56 5.70
C ILE A 241 36.21 -14.79 6.01
N GLU A 242 36.49 -14.59 7.29
CA GLU A 242 37.61 -13.75 7.77
C GLU A 242 38.65 -14.61 8.50
N PRO A 243 39.94 -14.26 8.39
CA PRO A 243 40.97 -14.91 9.19
C PRO A 243 40.72 -14.62 10.67
N ILE A 244 40.91 -15.63 11.52
CA ILE A 244 40.91 -15.45 12.97
C ILE A 244 42.21 -14.71 13.32
N GLU A 245 42.11 -13.46 13.77
CA GLU A 245 43.27 -12.78 14.36
C GLU A 245 43.69 -13.56 15.62
N PRO A 246 44.95 -14.00 15.73
CA PRO A 246 45.41 -14.58 16.98
C PRO A 246 45.35 -13.52 18.08
N GLU A 247 44.68 -13.82 19.20
CA GLU A 247 44.85 -13.05 20.43
C GLU A 247 46.34 -13.09 20.80
N PHE A 248 47.07 -12.03 20.51
CA PHE A 248 48.43 -11.87 21.00
C PHE A 248 48.35 -11.73 22.52
N GLY A 249 48.50 -12.85 23.23
CA GLY A 249 48.68 -12.87 24.67
C GLY A 249 49.80 -11.92 25.04
N GLN A 250 49.52 -10.96 25.94
CA GLN A 250 50.53 -10.09 26.50
C GLN A 250 51.67 -10.95 27.06
N LEU A 251 52.84 -10.89 26.44
CA LEU A 251 54.07 -11.39 27.02
C LEU A 251 54.34 -10.55 28.26
N ASN A 252 53.96 -11.06 29.44
CA ASN A 252 54.48 -10.56 30.70
C ASN A 252 55.98 -10.88 30.72
N VAL A 253 56.78 -9.88 30.37
CA VAL A 253 58.22 -9.89 30.61
C VAL A 253 58.39 -9.83 32.13
N ILE A 254 58.93 -10.91 32.69
CA ILE A 254 59.33 -11.04 34.10
C ILE A 254 60.66 -10.30 34.31
#